data_AF-A0A9Q1HL86-F1
#
_entry.id   AF-A0A9Q1HL86-F1
#
_cell.length_a   1.000
_cell.length_b   1.000
_cell.length_c   1.000
_cell.angle_alpha   90.00
_cell.angle_beta   90.00
_cell.angle_gamma   90.00
#
_symmetry.space_group_name_H-M   'P 1'
#
loop_
_entity.id
_entity.type
_entity.pdbx_description
1 polymer ?
#
loop_
_entity_poly.entity_id
_entity_poly.type
_entity_poly.pdbx_seq_one_letter_code
_entity_poly.pdbx_strand_id
1 'polypeptide(L)'
;MSEETHHHGQIPLIQLSIGMVSIFPLDYMHLACLGVMRRLLKLWIKGPLKTRQGPQAIRGISASLLALRMNIPLEFARKPRALRDLERWKATEFRQFLLYTGPVVLRHCIPSKLYKNFMLFSIGMFIFLSPTCCKTLTQYGHDLLVRFVEQIAVLYGRDMVTYNVHCLVHLSEDVQKFGSLDKVSCFPFENFLGQLKKMVRKPASPIQQVVRRLSEQGETLQCASGQILQQPHHNGPLPSNMVVREQFSMANLSHFTVKLSEGDNCFQIGNDVALVRNIFVSNGEPYVLFQKFSIVEAFYQSPLDSTVLGIFRSKKMSQKLKVAKLNDILWKYVSIPEKKMTTLSCHYCTQSNCANFHLLHLFPFSIMPTFLIVEFPGEEDVGIISLSWTIGKDKCNWPPFKGSQRFEKAVKLNEKPDSSWSTHRIRILGRAGKRCSNMIHPAQIC
;
A
#
# COMPACT_ATOMS: atom_id res chain seq x y z
N MET A 1 5.02 16.70 38.66
CA MET A 1 6.34 17.33 38.41
C MET A 1 6.33 17.82 36.97
N SER A 2 5.96 19.07 36.77
CA SER A 2 6.24 19.83 35.55
C SER A 2 7.73 20.19 35.59
N GLU A 3 8.54 19.47 34.83
CA GLU A 3 9.96 19.85 34.67
C GLU A 3 10.03 21.04 33.70
N GLU A 4 10.04 22.25 34.27
CA GLU A 4 10.16 23.54 33.58
C GLU A 4 11.58 23.80 32.99
N THR A 5 12.51 22.84 33.07
CA THR A 5 13.94 23.06 32.78
C THR A 5 14.49 22.41 31.50
N HIS A 6 13.67 21.75 30.67
CA HIS A 6 14.15 21.06 29.45
C HIS A 6 14.51 21.96 28.25
N HIS A 7 14.51 23.28 28.39
CA HIS A 7 14.67 24.21 27.25
C HIS A 7 15.84 25.20 27.34
N HIS A 8 16.82 25.00 28.24
CA HIS A 8 17.90 25.98 28.45
C HIS A 8 19.32 25.55 28.04
N GLY A 9 19.47 24.43 27.33
CA GLY A 9 20.79 23.98 26.83
C GLY A 9 20.74 23.50 25.38
N GLN A 10 21.89 23.57 24.67
CA GLN A 10 22.04 22.84 23.42
C GLN A 10 21.90 21.34 23.70
N ILE A 11 21.04 20.67 22.92
CA ILE A 11 20.78 19.23 23.05
C ILE A 11 22.11 18.49 22.80
N PRO A 12 22.56 17.58 23.68
CA PRO A 12 23.82 16.84 23.50
C PRO A 12 23.92 16.11 22.15
N LEU A 13 22.79 15.72 21.57
CA LEU A 13 22.72 15.12 20.23
C LEU A 13 23.13 16.08 19.10
N ILE A 14 23.01 17.39 19.28
CA ILE A 14 23.49 18.40 18.31
C ILE A 14 25.02 18.43 18.25
N GLN A 15 25.70 18.05 19.35
CA GLN A 15 27.15 17.94 19.39
C GLN A 15 27.67 16.74 18.58
N LEU A 16 26.81 15.75 18.34
CA LEU A 16 27.11 14.67 17.43
C LEU A 16 26.92 15.20 16.00
N SER A 17 27.92 15.00 15.13
CA SER A 17 27.86 15.37 13.70
C SER A 17 26.93 14.46 12.89
N ILE A 18 25.73 14.21 13.42
CA ILE A 18 24.69 13.35 12.85
C ILE A 18 23.58 14.24 12.30
N GLY A 19 23.11 13.92 11.10
CA GLY A 19 21.98 14.62 10.50
C GLY A 19 20.68 14.34 11.24
N MET A 20 20.29 15.21 12.17
CA MET A 20 19.12 15.05 13.05
C MET A 20 17.79 14.84 12.31
N VAL A 21 17.65 15.36 11.09
CA VAL A 21 16.46 15.13 10.26
C VAL A 21 16.64 13.87 9.40
N SER A 22 17.80 13.72 8.78
CA SER A 22 18.03 12.65 7.80
C SER A 22 18.21 11.25 8.40
N ILE A 23 18.61 11.12 9.68
CA ILE A 23 19.00 9.84 10.29
C ILE A 23 17.87 9.22 11.11
N PHE A 24 16.92 10.04 11.59
CA PHE A 24 15.81 9.58 12.41
C PHE A 24 14.56 9.42 11.54
N PRO A 25 14.19 8.17 11.18
CA PRO A 25 13.05 7.95 10.28
C PRO A 25 11.74 8.31 10.96
N LEU A 26 10.77 8.73 10.15
CA LEU A 26 9.40 8.94 10.58
C LEU A 26 8.70 7.58 10.72
N ASP A 27 8.31 7.24 11.94
CA ASP A 27 7.56 6.01 12.18
C ASP A 27 6.11 6.13 11.69
N TYR A 28 5.76 5.36 10.65
CA TYR A 28 4.41 5.36 10.08
C TYR A 28 3.35 4.78 11.03
N MET A 29 3.73 3.97 12.02
CA MET A 29 2.76 3.45 13.00
C MET A 29 2.16 4.60 13.80
N HIS A 30 2.99 5.49 14.34
CA HIS A 30 2.52 6.69 15.02
C HIS A 30 1.97 7.74 14.05
N LEU A 31 2.69 8.01 12.96
CA LEU A 31 2.36 9.07 12.03
C LEU A 31 1.09 8.78 11.22
N ALA A 32 1.10 7.69 10.45
CA ALA A 32 0.05 7.37 9.49
C ALA A 32 -1.12 6.62 10.16
N CYS A 33 -0.84 5.58 10.95
CA CYS A 33 -1.89 4.74 11.54
C CYS A 33 -2.58 5.43 12.74
N LEU A 34 -1.83 5.77 13.79
CA LEU A 34 -2.38 6.40 15.00
C LEU A 34 -2.63 7.90 14.84
N GLY A 35 -1.90 8.57 13.96
CA GLY A 35 -2.04 10.00 13.67
C GLY A 35 -3.13 10.24 12.63
N VAL A 36 -2.81 10.04 11.35
CA VAL A 36 -3.68 10.45 10.24
C VAL A 36 -4.93 9.58 10.10
N MET A 37 -4.79 8.26 10.02
CA MET A 37 -5.94 7.35 9.80
C MET A 37 -6.95 7.41 10.94
N ARG A 38 -6.47 7.35 12.20
CA ARG A 38 -7.33 7.53 13.37
C ARG A 38 -8.08 8.86 13.33
N ARG A 39 -7.40 9.96 12.97
CA ARG A 39 -8.01 11.28 12.88
C ARG A 39 -9.08 11.36 11.79
N LEU A 40 -8.82 10.82 10.59
CA LEU A 40 -9.82 10.76 9.52
C LEU A 40 -11.09 10.03 9.97
N LEU A 41 -10.95 8.88 10.63
CA LEU A 41 -12.10 8.15 11.16
C LEU A 41 -12.86 8.95 12.22
N LYS A 42 -12.17 9.64 13.13
CA LYS A 42 -12.80 10.53 14.11
C LYS A 42 -13.58 11.66 13.46
N LEU A 43 -13.05 12.28 12.39
CA LEU A 43 -13.75 13.33 11.64
C LEU A 43 -15.02 12.80 10.97
N TRP A 44 -14.97 11.61 10.39
CA TRP A 44 -16.12 11.02 9.73
C TRP A 44 -17.22 10.60 10.73
N ILE A 45 -16.87 10.22 11.97
CA ILE A 45 -17.86 9.78 12.97
C ILE A 45 -18.39 10.95 13.81
N LYS A 46 -17.48 11.78 14.33
CA LYS A 46 -17.80 12.81 15.34
C LYS A 46 -17.34 14.22 14.95
N GLY A 47 -16.79 14.42 13.75
CA GLY A 47 -16.26 15.70 13.31
C GLY A 47 -17.32 16.74 12.94
N PRO A 48 -16.89 17.85 12.31
CA PRO A 48 -17.78 18.89 11.79
C PRO A 48 -18.77 18.34 10.76
N LEU A 49 -19.96 18.94 10.68
CA LEU A 49 -21.03 18.53 9.75
C LEU A 49 -20.58 18.39 8.29
N LYS A 50 -19.63 19.24 7.85
CA LYS A 50 -19.05 19.21 6.50
C LYS A 50 -18.44 17.85 6.13
N THR A 51 -17.85 17.15 7.09
CA THR A 51 -17.12 15.88 6.87
C THR A 51 -17.74 14.70 7.61
N ARG A 52 -18.59 14.96 8.60
CA ARG A 52 -19.27 13.95 9.40
C ARG A 52 -20.27 13.18 8.56
N GLN A 53 -20.29 11.88 8.75
CA GLN A 53 -21.15 10.95 8.03
C GLN A 53 -22.43 10.70 8.82
N GLY A 54 -23.53 10.48 8.10
CA GLY A 54 -24.82 10.17 8.71
C GLY A 54 -24.81 8.83 9.47
N PRO A 55 -25.71 8.63 10.44
CA PRO A 55 -25.77 7.40 11.23
C PRO A 55 -25.91 6.13 10.39
N GLN A 56 -26.63 6.19 9.26
CA GLN A 56 -26.78 5.06 8.35
C GLN A 56 -25.46 4.65 7.70
N ALA A 57 -24.65 5.61 7.25
CA ALA A 57 -23.32 5.34 6.70
C ALA A 57 -22.40 4.70 7.76
N ILE A 58 -22.38 5.24 8.98
CA ILE A 58 -21.58 4.69 10.09
C ILE A 58 -22.01 3.26 10.46
N ARG A 59 -23.32 2.98 10.48
CA ARG A 59 -23.85 1.62 10.68
C ARG A 59 -23.46 0.70 9.54
N GLY A 60 -23.56 1.15 8.29
CA GLY A 60 -23.17 0.38 7.10
C GLY A 60 -21.69 0.00 7.09
N ILE A 61 -20.81 0.95 7.42
CA ILE A 61 -19.36 0.69 7.54
C ILE A 61 -19.10 -0.31 8.67
N SER A 62 -19.73 -0.13 9.83
CA SER A 62 -19.56 -1.03 10.97
C SER A 62 -20.06 -2.44 10.68
N ALA A 63 -21.22 -2.59 10.05
CA ALA A 63 -21.76 -3.88 9.65
C ALA A 63 -20.85 -4.57 8.63
N SER A 64 -20.33 -3.82 7.66
CA SER A 64 -19.36 -4.34 6.67
C SER A 64 -18.08 -4.82 7.35
N LEU A 65 -17.49 -4.03 8.26
CA LEU A 65 -16.31 -4.45 9.02
C LEU A 65 -16.55 -5.74 9.82
N LEU A 66 -17.70 -5.85 10.49
CA LEU A 66 -18.04 -7.06 11.26
C LEU A 66 -18.23 -8.29 10.36
N ALA A 67 -18.85 -8.13 9.19
CA ALA A 67 -19.00 -9.20 8.21
C ALA A 67 -17.64 -9.73 7.71
N LEU A 68 -16.64 -8.86 7.59
CA LEU A 68 -15.30 -9.23 7.13
C LEU A 68 -14.46 -10.02 8.14
N ARG A 69 -14.92 -10.23 9.38
CA ARG A 69 -14.10 -10.86 10.43
C ARG A 69 -13.60 -12.26 10.06
N MET A 70 -14.41 -13.04 9.35
CA MET A 70 -14.04 -14.39 8.90
C MET A 70 -13.10 -14.37 7.69
N ASN A 71 -13.00 -13.25 6.98
CA ASN A 71 -12.22 -13.12 5.76
C ASN A 71 -10.79 -12.62 5.99
N ILE A 72 -10.48 -12.21 7.21
CA ILE A 72 -9.15 -11.71 7.56
C ILE A 72 -8.24 -12.89 7.85
N PRO A 73 -7.06 -12.99 7.21
CA PRO A 73 -6.10 -14.05 7.48
C PRO A 73 -5.62 -14.11 8.93
N LEU A 74 -4.98 -15.22 9.30
CA LEU A 74 -4.43 -15.44 10.64
C LEU A 74 -3.24 -14.53 10.96
N GLU A 75 -2.50 -14.08 9.94
CA GLU A 75 -1.32 -13.24 10.13
C GLU A 75 -1.68 -11.83 10.65
N PHE A 76 -2.94 -11.43 10.50
CA PHE A 76 -3.42 -10.19 11.13
C PHE A 76 -3.61 -10.42 12.63
N ALA A 77 -2.89 -9.64 13.43
CA ALA A 77 -2.96 -9.69 14.89
C ALA A 77 -4.37 -9.46 15.46
N ARG A 78 -5.28 -8.82 14.71
CA ARG A 78 -6.64 -8.48 15.16
C ARG A 78 -7.65 -8.64 14.02
N LYS A 79 -8.86 -9.04 14.36
CA LYS A 79 -10.02 -9.00 13.47
C LYS A 79 -10.70 -7.62 13.53
N PRO A 80 -11.37 -7.16 12.46
CA PRO A 80 -12.05 -5.87 12.43
C PRO A 80 -13.10 -5.76 13.52
N ARG A 81 -13.26 -4.54 14.03
CA ARG A 81 -14.28 -4.16 15.00
C ARG A 81 -15.18 -3.09 14.41
N ALA A 82 -16.31 -2.85 15.06
CA ALA A 82 -17.22 -1.78 14.67
C ALA A 82 -16.60 -0.40 14.98
N LEU A 83 -17.08 0.64 14.29
CA LEU A 83 -16.59 2.01 14.48
C LEU A 83 -16.93 2.59 15.87
N ARG A 84 -17.89 2.02 16.60
CA ARG A 84 -18.18 2.40 18.00
C ARG A 84 -16.99 2.14 18.93
N ASP A 85 -16.12 1.19 18.59
CA ASP A 85 -14.97 0.78 19.40
C ASP A 85 -13.69 1.56 19.02
N LEU A 86 -13.78 2.57 18.15
CA LEU A 86 -12.64 3.27 17.55
C LEU A 86 -11.62 3.77 18.57
N GLU A 87 -12.06 4.29 19.71
CA GLU A 87 -11.16 4.78 20.76
C GLU A 87 -10.26 3.67 21.36
N ARG A 88 -10.69 2.41 21.24
CA ARG A 88 -9.96 1.24 21.71
C ARG A 88 -9.16 0.55 20.59
N TRP A 89 -9.18 1.07 19.36
CA TRP A 89 -8.41 0.50 18.25
C TRP A 89 -6.91 0.68 18.45
N LYS A 90 -6.16 -0.39 18.18
CA LYS A 90 -4.71 -0.41 18.17
C LYS A 90 -4.17 0.00 16.79
N ALA A 91 -2.89 0.35 16.71
CA ALA A 91 -2.24 0.75 15.47
C ALA A 91 -2.39 -0.31 14.35
N THR A 92 -2.35 -1.60 14.70
CA THR A 92 -2.55 -2.71 13.74
C THR A 92 -3.93 -2.70 13.08
N GLU A 93 -4.98 -2.27 13.79
CA GLU A 93 -6.33 -2.16 13.23
C GLU A 93 -6.47 -0.95 12.31
N PHE A 94 -5.80 0.17 12.64
CA PHE A 94 -5.72 1.31 11.73
C PHE A 94 -4.93 0.97 10.47
N ARG A 95 -3.82 0.24 10.58
CA ARG A 95 -3.05 -0.28 9.43
C ARG A 95 -3.93 -1.18 8.56
N GLN A 96 -4.62 -2.14 9.17
CA GLN A 96 -5.54 -3.03 8.48
C GLN A 96 -6.63 -2.25 7.74
N PHE A 97 -7.23 -1.26 8.40
CA PHE A 97 -8.24 -0.41 7.80
C PHE A 97 -7.67 0.41 6.63
N LEU A 98 -6.52 1.03 6.82
CA LEU A 98 -5.87 1.86 5.81
C LEU A 98 -5.55 1.09 4.53
N LEU A 99 -5.03 -0.14 4.66
CA LEU A 99 -4.48 -0.89 3.53
C LEU A 99 -5.44 -1.89 2.90
N TYR A 100 -6.38 -2.45 3.68
CA TYR A 100 -7.18 -3.60 3.24
C TYR A 100 -8.68 -3.34 3.33
N THR A 101 -9.22 -3.10 4.53
CA THR A 101 -10.68 -3.08 4.70
C THR A 101 -11.30 -1.73 4.31
N GLY A 102 -10.64 -0.61 4.60
CA GLY A 102 -11.10 0.75 4.30
C GLY A 102 -11.42 1.00 2.83
N PRO A 103 -10.55 0.62 1.86
CA PRO A 103 -10.84 0.76 0.42
C PRO A 103 -12.16 0.13 -0.01
N VAL A 104 -12.57 -0.95 0.65
CA VAL A 104 -13.82 -1.66 0.36
C VAL A 104 -14.99 -1.10 1.16
N VAL A 105 -14.89 -1.02 2.49
CA VAL A 105 -16.03 -0.66 3.35
C VAL A 105 -16.43 0.81 3.28
N LEU A 106 -15.53 1.69 2.83
CA LEU A 106 -15.85 3.10 2.60
C LEU A 106 -16.49 3.34 1.24
N ARG A 107 -16.31 2.40 0.30
CA ARG A 107 -16.83 2.53 -1.07
C ARG A 107 -18.34 2.62 -1.01
N HIS A 108 -18.91 3.67 -1.61
CA HIS A 108 -20.35 3.96 -1.60
C HIS A 108 -20.95 4.28 -0.21
N CYS A 109 -20.17 4.30 0.87
CA CYS A 109 -20.64 4.68 2.20
C CYS A 109 -20.30 6.12 2.59
N ILE A 110 -19.28 6.73 1.97
CA ILE A 110 -18.90 8.13 2.20
C ILE A 110 -18.92 8.93 0.88
N PRO A 111 -19.01 10.28 0.93
CA PRO A 111 -18.96 11.12 -0.25
C PRO A 111 -17.75 10.84 -1.14
N SER A 112 -17.97 10.83 -2.47
CA SER A 112 -16.94 10.46 -3.45
C SER A 112 -15.65 11.27 -3.32
N LYS A 113 -15.74 12.56 -2.98
CA LYS A 113 -14.56 13.42 -2.75
C LYS A 113 -13.70 12.94 -1.57
N LEU A 114 -14.33 12.54 -0.46
CA LEU A 114 -13.64 12.01 0.72
C LEU A 114 -13.05 10.63 0.44
N TYR A 115 -13.79 9.77 -0.27
CA TYR A 115 -13.31 8.45 -0.67
C TYR A 115 -12.08 8.55 -1.59
N LYS A 116 -12.13 9.39 -2.63
CA LYS A 116 -10.99 9.59 -3.55
C LYS A 116 -9.76 10.10 -2.80
N ASN A 117 -9.93 11.04 -1.88
CA ASN A 117 -8.84 11.51 -1.04
C ASN A 117 -8.27 10.38 -0.14
N PHE A 118 -9.13 9.60 0.51
CA PHE A 118 -8.71 8.42 1.27
C PHE A 118 -7.93 7.41 0.40
N MET A 119 -8.37 7.16 -0.83
CA MET A 119 -7.68 6.24 -1.75
C MET A 119 -6.26 6.72 -2.11
N LEU A 120 -6.02 8.04 -2.22
CA LEU A 120 -4.65 8.56 -2.41
C LEU A 120 -3.75 8.17 -1.22
N PHE A 121 -4.24 8.35 0.01
CA PHE A 121 -3.52 7.99 1.22
C PHE A 121 -3.30 6.48 1.34
N SER A 122 -4.37 5.70 1.13
CA SER A 122 -4.32 4.23 1.18
C SER A 122 -3.31 3.67 0.18
N ILE A 123 -3.34 4.14 -1.07
CA ILE A 123 -2.44 3.65 -2.13
C ILE A 123 -1.01 4.11 -1.91
N GLY A 124 -0.78 5.37 -1.53
CA GLY A 124 0.56 5.87 -1.23
C GLY A 124 1.23 5.06 -0.12
N MET A 125 0.47 4.79 0.96
CA MET A 125 0.97 3.95 2.05
C MET A 125 1.13 2.48 1.65
N PHE A 126 0.25 1.91 0.83
CA PHE A 126 0.42 0.56 0.31
C PHE A 126 1.73 0.41 -0.48
N ILE A 127 2.04 1.38 -1.34
CA ILE A 127 3.30 1.42 -2.10
C ILE A 127 4.50 1.45 -1.15
N PHE A 128 4.49 2.36 -0.17
CA PHE A 128 5.62 2.54 0.77
C PHE A 128 5.84 1.35 1.71
N LEU A 129 4.80 0.54 1.94
CA LEU A 129 4.86 -0.63 2.82
C LEU A 129 5.12 -1.93 2.06
N SER A 130 4.81 -1.98 0.77
CA SER A 130 5.10 -3.13 -0.08
C SER A 130 6.61 -3.26 -0.34
N PRO A 131 7.26 -4.39 0.01
CA PRO A 131 8.69 -4.62 -0.25
C PRO A 131 9.08 -4.60 -1.74
N THR A 132 8.10 -4.79 -2.64
CA THR A 132 8.29 -4.77 -4.09
C THR A 132 7.94 -3.40 -4.68
N CYS A 133 6.76 -2.86 -4.36
CA CYS A 133 6.30 -1.60 -4.97
C CYS A 133 7.15 -0.41 -4.51
N CYS A 134 7.70 -0.42 -3.29
CA CYS A 134 8.55 0.66 -2.80
C CYS A 134 9.89 0.78 -3.56
N LYS A 135 10.27 -0.21 -4.36
CA LYS A 135 11.49 -0.12 -5.17
C LYS A 135 11.25 0.60 -6.49
N THR A 136 10.03 0.52 -7.03
CA THR A 136 9.72 0.98 -8.40
C THR A 136 8.72 2.14 -8.44
N LEU A 137 7.86 2.28 -7.43
CA LEU A 137 6.75 3.24 -7.41
C LEU A 137 6.90 4.32 -6.34
N THR A 138 8.06 4.47 -5.70
CA THR A 138 8.22 5.42 -4.58
C THR A 138 7.94 6.87 -4.96
N GLN A 139 8.41 7.33 -6.13
CA GLN A 139 8.07 8.69 -6.59
C GLN A 139 6.56 8.85 -6.81
N TYR A 140 5.90 7.83 -7.33
CA TYR A 140 4.45 7.86 -7.51
C TYR A 140 3.71 7.88 -6.16
N GLY A 141 4.17 7.08 -5.18
CA GLY A 141 3.67 7.13 -3.81
C GLY A 141 3.83 8.51 -3.17
N HIS A 142 4.97 9.18 -3.39
CA HIS A 142 5.19 10.56 -2.96
C HIS A 142 4.13 11.50 -3.56
N ASP A 143 3.97 11.48 -4.88
CA ASP A 143 3.02 12.35 -5.58
C ASP A 143 1.58 12.16 -5.09
N LEU A 144 1.19 10.92 -4.77
CA LEU A 144 -0.10 10.59 -4.18
C LEU A 144 -0.27 11.20 -2.79
N LEU A 145 0.73 11.10 -1.91
CA LEU A 145 0.67 11.67 -0.58
C LEU A 145 0.70 13.20 -0.60
N VAL A 146 1.46 13.83 -1.50
CA VAL A 146 1.38 15.29 -1.71
C VAL A 146 -0.03 15.68 -2.16
N ARG A 147 -0.64 14.94 -3.11
CA ARG A 147 -2.03 15.20 -3.54
C ARG A 147 -3.02 15.00 -2.40
N PHE A 148 -2.81 14.00 -1.55
CA PHE A 148 -3.63 13.77 -0.38
C PHE A 148 -3.59 14.98 0.56
N VAL A 149 -2.38 15.45 0.93
CA VAL A 149 -2.17 16.57 1.85
C VAL A 149 -2.77 17.87 1.31
N GLU A 150 -2.57 18.19 0.03
CA GLU A 150 -3.19 19.36 -0.63
C GLU A 150 -4.71 19.34 -0.52
N GLN A 151 -5.32 18.17 -0.76
CA GLN A 151 -6.76 18.00 -0.70
C GLN A 151 -7.30 18.02 0.74
N ILE A 152 -6.50 17.66 1.76
CA ILE A 152 -6.92 17.75 3.16
C ILE A 152 -7.33 19.19 3.51
N ALA A 153 -6.53 20.19 3.10
CA ALA A 153 -6.80 21.60 3.37
C ALA A 153 -8.17 22.03 2.82
N VAL A 154 -8.53 21.56 1.61
CA VAL A 154 -9.77 21.92 0.93
C VAL A 154 -10.98 21.19 1.52
N LEU A 155 -10.83 19.87 1.73
CA LEU A 155 -11.93 19.00 2.15
C LEU A 155 -12.25 19.16 3.63
N TYR A 156 -11.23 19.24 4.48
CA TYR A 156 -11.37 19.18 5.94
C TYR A 156 -11.09 20.53 6.63
N GLY A 157 -10.36 21.45 5.98
CA GLY A 157 -9.96 22.74 6.54
C GLY A 157 -8.43 22.89 6.62
N ARG A 158 -7.92 24.11 6.58
CA ARG A 158 -6.46 24.36 6.62
C ARG A 158 -5.84 23.93 7.96
N ASP A 159 -6.59 24.10 9.04
CA ASP A 159 -6.28 23.65 10.40
C ASP A 159 -6.10 22.12 10.51
N MET A 160 -6.56 21.37 9.50
CA MET A 160 -6.44 19.92 9.44
C MET A 160 -5.10 19.45 8.87
N VAL A 161 -4.31 20.34 8.26
CA VAL A 161 -2.94 20.06 7.81
C VAL A 161 -1.98 20.16 9.00
N THR A 162 -2.16 19.26 9.95
CA THR A 162 -1.28 19.17 11.13
C THR A 162 0.08 18.57 10.80
N TYR A 163 1.02 18.65 11.73
CA TYR A 163 2.35 18.04 11.63
C TYR A 163 2.28 16.61 11.07
N ASN A 164 1.45 15.75 11.65
CA ASN A 164 1.32 14.36 11.19
C ASN A 164 0.84 14.23 9.74
N VAL A 165 -0.02 15.13 9.28
CA VAL A 165 -0.53 15.12 7.90
C VAL A 165 0.56 15.61 6.95
N HIS A 166 1.25 16.70 7.30
CA HIS A 166 2.34 17.25 6.50
C HIS A 166 3.48 16.24 6.34
N CYS A 167 3.94 15.63 7.44
CA CYS A 167 5.06 14.70 7.43
C CYS A 167 4.86 13.45 6.56
N LEU A 168 3.62 13.15 6.12
CA LEU A 168 3.39 12.07 5.15
C LEU A 168 4.15 12.29 3.83
N VAL A 169 4.37 13.53 3.41
CA VAL A 169 5.09 13.81 2.14
C VAL A 169 6.57 13.43 2.21
N HIS A 170 7.14 13.40 3.42
CA HIS A 170 8.55 13.09 3.66
C HIS A 170 8.81 11.59 3.80
N LEU A 171 7.77 10.78 3.97
CA LEU A 171 7.90 9.31 4.08
C LEU A 171 8.59 8.68 2.85
N SER A 172 8.54 9.32 1.68
CA SER A 172 9.25 8.84 0.49
C SER A 172 10.77 8.86 0.67
N GLU A 173 11.31 9.82 1.43
CA GLU A 173 12.74 9.93 1.69
C GLU A 173 13.20 8.76 2.58
N ASP A 174 12.41 8.44 3.61
CA ASP A 174 12.63 7.26 4.45
C ASP A 174 12.54 5.97 3.62
N VAL A 175 11.61 5.88 2.68
CA VAL A 175 11.50 4.73 1.78
C VAL A 175 12.73 4.58 0.90
N GLN A 176 13.22 5.68 0.31
CA GLN A 176 14.42 5.67 -0.52
C GLN A 176 15.65 5.23 0.28
N LYS A 177 15.73 5.66 1.54
CA LYS A 177 16.88 5.38 2.41
C LYS A 177 16.85 3.99 3.03
N PHE A 178 15.70 3.53 3.50
CA PHE A 178 15.57 2.32 4.33
C PHE A 178 14.79 1.17 3.65
N GLY A 179 14.17 1.43 2.49
CA GLY A 179 13.28 0.50 1.80
C GLY A 179 11.85 0.55 2.33
N SER A 180 11.12 -0.58 2.34
CA SER A 180 9.76 -0.60 2.89
C SER A 180 9.72 -0.05 4.31
N LEU A 181 8.75 0.82 4.62
CA LEU A 181 8.62 1.45 5.93
C LEU A 181 8.36 0.44 7.07
N ASP A 182 7.98 -0.82 6.77
CA ASP A 182 7.91 -1.88 7.78
C ASP A 182 9.26 -2.16 8.44
N LYS A 183 10.38 -1.93 7.72
CA LYS A 183 11.74 -2.12 8.23
C LYS A 183 12.16 -1.11 9.29
N VAL A 184 11.53 0.07 9.31
CA VAL A 184 11.82 1.18 10.24
C VAL A 184 10.65 1.49 11.16
N SER A 185 9.69 0.57 11.26
CA SER A 185 8.49 0.78 12.06
C SER A 185 8.71 0.52 13.54
N CYS A 186 7.95 1.20 14.39
CA CYS A 186 7.96 0.99 15.83
C CYS A 186 7.14 -0.24 16.29
N PHE A 187 6.47 -0.96 15.38
CA PHE A 187 5.64 -2.13 15.75
C PHE A 187 6.43 -3.22 16.51
N PRO A 188 7.62 -3.67 16.04
CA PRO A 188 8.39 -4.69 16.76
C PRO A 188 8.87 -4.18 18.12
N PHE A 189 9.29 -2.91 18.19
CA PHE A 189 9.78 -2.27 19.40
C PHE A 189 8.69 -2.15 20.47
N GLU A 190 7.49 -1.68 20.13
CA GLU A 190 6.37 -1.62 21.07
C GLU A 190 5.93 -2.99 21.54
N ASN A 191 5.94 -3.99 20.64
CA ASN A 191 5.61 -5.36 21.01
C ASN A 191 6.62 -5.93 22.02
N PHE A 192 7.92 -5.75 21.75
CA PHE A 192 8.98 -6.18 22.67
C PHE A 192 8.94 -5.42 24.00
N LEU A 193 8.73 -4.11 23.97
CA LEU A 193 8.53 -3.30 25.18
C LEU A 193 7.34 -3.80 26.00
N GLY A 194 6.27 -4.24 25.35
CA GLY A 194 5.14 -4.89 25.99
C GLY A 194 5.51 -6.20 26.71
N GLN A 195 6.46 -6.97 26.17
CA GLN A 195 6.99 -8.18 26.82
C GLN A 195 7.83 -7.80 28.05
N LEU A 196 8.74 -6.83 27.91
CA LEU A 196 9.55 -6.33 29.02
C LEU A 196 8.68 -5.82 30.17
N LYS A 197 7.63 -5.06 29.86
CA LYS A 197 6.68 -4.55 30.87
C LYS A 197 5.99 -5.66 31.66
N LYS A 198 5.71 -6.82 31.05
CA LYS A 198 5.12 -7.97 31.75
C LYS A 198 6.11 -8.68 32.69
N MET A 199 7.42 -8.52 32.47
CA MET A 199 8.45 -9.06 33.36
C MET A 199 8.55 -8.27 34.67
N VAL A 200 8.11 -7.01 34.67
CA VAL A 200 8.05 -6.16 35.85
C VAL A 200 6.72 -6.40 36.59
N ARG A 201 6.77 -7.06 37.74
CA ARG A 201 5.59 -7.36 38.57
C ARG A 201 5.36 -6.33 39.68
N LYS A 202 6.42 -5.69 40.16
CA LYS A 202 6.38 -4.67 41.21
C LYS A 202 7.22 -3.44 40.84
N PRO A 203 6.92 -2.25 41.40
CA PRO A 203 7.67 -1.03 41.11
C PRO A 203 9.14 -1.09 41.54
N ALA A 204 9.46 -1.89 42.56
CA ALA A 204 10.81 -1.99 43.10
C ALA A 204 11.75 -2.80 42.19
N SER A 205 12.93 -2.25 41.89
CA SER A 205 13.98 -2.93 41.14
C SER A 205 13.53 -3.47 39.76
N PRO A 206 12.95 -2.63 38.88
CA PRO A 206 12.37 -3.07 37.61
C PRO A 206 13.43 -3.64 36.65
N ILE A 207 14.63 -3.06 36.62
CA ILE A 207 15.73 -3.54 35.77
C ILE A 207 16.19 -4.93 36.23
N GLN A 208 16.40 -5.13 37.54
CA GLN A 208 16.82 -6.41 38.08
C GLN A 208 15.76 -7.50 37.84
N GLN A 209 14.47 -7.16 37.91
CA GLN A 209 13.39 -8.08 37.56
C GLN A 209 13.49 -8.52 36.09
N VAL A 210 13.67 -7.58 35.16
CA VAL A 210 13.82 -7.88 33.73
C VAL A 210 15.06 -8.74 33.48
N VAL A 211 16.23 -8.35 34.00
CA VAL A 211 17.50 -9.07 33.80
C VAL A 211 17.40 -10.52 34.29
N ARG A 212 16.86 -10.75 35.49
CA ARG A 212 16.67 -12.11 36.03
C ARG A 212 15.77 -12.96 35.13
N ARG A 213 14.65 -12.40 34.65
CA ARG A 213 13.70 -13.11 33.76
C ARG A 213 14.29 -13.43 32.40
N LEU A 214 15.08 -12.51 31.83
CA LEU A 214 15.79 -12.78 30.57
C LEU A 214 16.86 -13.88 30.75
N SER A 215 17.57 -13.89 31.89
CA SER A 215 18.55 -14.94 32.19
C SER A 215 17.89 -16.32 32.29
N GLU A 216 16.73 -16.43 32.93
CA GLU A 216 15.95 -17.68 33.01
C GLU A 216 15.51 -18.18 31.62
N GLN A 217 15.19 -17.27 30.68
CA GLN A 217 14.73 -17.62 29.33
C GLN A 217 15.86 -18.10 28.40
N GLY A 218 17.08 -17.59 28.57
CA GLY A 218 18.24 -17.97 27.76
C GLY A 218 18.60 -19.46 27.84
N GLU A 219 18.20 -20.14 28.92
CA GLU A 219 18.47 -21.56 29.15
C GLU A 219 17.45 -22.51 28.48
N THR A 220 16.31 -22.00 27.97
CA THR A 220 15.17 -22.84 27.52
C THR A 220 14.87 -22.73 26.01
N LEU A 221 15.81 -22.30 25.17
CA LEU A 221 15.58 -22.21 23.72
C LEU A 221 15.81 -23.56 23.00
N GLN A 222 14.87 -24.50 23.17
CA GLN A 222 14.77 -25.65 22.26
C GLN A 222 14.15 -25.22 20.92
N CYS A 223 14.84 -25.60 19.84
CA CYS A 223 14.42 -25.39 18.45
C CYS A 223 13.04 -25.99 18.18
N ALA A 224 12.03 -25.14 18.01
CA ALA A 224 10.77 -25.56 17.40
C ALA A 224 10.99 -25.77 15.89
N SER A 225 11.48 -26.96 15.50
CA SER A 225 11.35 -27.46 14.14
C SER A 225 9.90 -27.90 13.92
N GLY A 226 9.00 -26.92 13.79
CA GLY A 226 7.59 -27.19 13.55
C GLY A 226 7.39 -27.97 12.24
N GLN A 227 6.59 -29.04 12.28
CA GLN A 227 6.20 -29.75 11.07
C GLN A 227 5.52 -28.79 10.08
N ILE A 228 5.91 -28.88 8.80
CA ILE A 228 5.37 -28.06 7.70
C ILE A 228 3.87 -28.33 7.53
N LEU A 229 3.47 -29.60 7.46
CA LEU A 229 2.08 -30.02 7.31
C LEU A 229 1.46 -30.29 8.68
N GLN A 230 0.25 -29.79 8.90
CA GLN A 230 -0.44 -29.85 10.20
C GLN A 230 -1.94 -30.14 10.01
N GLN A 231 -2.57 -30.61 11.09
CA GLN A 231 -4.02 -30.85 11.16
C GLN A 231 -4.50 -31.84 10.08
N PRO A 232 -4.09 -33.12 10.17
CA PRO A 232 -4.47 -34.15 9.20
C PRO A 232 -6.00 -34.36 9.18
N HIS A 233 -6.54 -34.71 8.00
CA HIS A 233 -7.95 -35.04 7.84
C HIS A 233 -8.17 -36.00 6.66
N HIS A 234 -9.42 -36.43 6.47
CA HIS A 234 -9.82 -37.33 5.37
C HIS A 234 -10.95 -36.78 4.49
N ASN A 235 -11.49 -35.61 4.81
CA ASN A 235 -12.75 -35.10 4.22
C ASN A 235 -12.54 -34.06 3.09
N GLY A 236 -11.34 -33.95 2.53
CA GLY A 236 -11.05 -32.99 1.47
C GLY A 236 -11.35 -33.55 0.08
N PRO A 237 -11.60 -32.67 -0.92
CA PRO A 237 -11.70 -33.12 -2.31
C PRO A 237 -10.37 -33.68 -2.80
N LEU A 238 -10.43 -34.75 -3.60
CA LEU A 238 -9.25 -35.44 -4.12
C LEU A 238 -9.09 -35.22 -5.63
N PRO A 239 -7.86 -35.11 -6.15
CA PRO A 239 -7.60 -35.14 -7.59
C PRO A 239 -7.88 -36.53 -8.18
N SER A 240 -8.44 -36.57 -9.40
CA SER A 240 -8.78 -37.83 -10.07
C SER A 240 -7.56 -38.65 -10.53
N ASN A 241 -6.41 -38.00 -10.74
CA ASN A 241 -5.25 -38.59 -11.44
C ASN A 241 -4.02 -38.75 -10.54
N MET A 242 -4.17 -38.70 -9.21
CA MET A 242 -3.03 -38.83 -8.29
C MET A 242 -3.40 -39.73 -7.10
N VAL A 243 -2.45 -40.55 -6.67
CA VAL A 243 -2.59 -41.35 -5.46
C VAL A 243 -2.36 -40.43 -4.26
N VAL A 244 -3.41 -40.21 -3.47
CA VAL A 244 -3.35 -39.40 -2.25
C VAL A 244 -3.24 -40.32 -1.04
N ARG A 245 -2.18 -40.13 -0.25
CA ARG A 245 -1.99 -40.88 1.00
C ARG A 245 -2.59 -40.15 2.19
N GLU A 246 -2.25 -38.88 2.34
CA GLU A 246 -2.59 -38.07 3.50
C GLU A 246 -3.10 -36.69 3.05
N GLN A 247 -4.05 -36.14 3.80
CA GLN A 247 -4.57 -34.79 3.58
C GLN A 247 -4.43 -33.95 4.84
N PHE A 248 -4.26 -32.65 4.67
CA PHE A 248 -3.96 -31.69 5.71
C PHE A 248 -4.80 -30.43 5.52
N SER A 249 -5.20 -29.83 6.63
CA SER A 249 -5.98 -28.58 6.59
C SER A 249 -5.11 -27.35 6.78
N MET A 250 -3.83 -27.53 7.09
CA MET A 250 -2.88 -26.46 7.35
C MET A 250 -1.46 -26.82 6.90
N ALA A 251 -0.76 -25.85 6.31
CA ALA A 251 0.66 -25.92 6.04
C ALA A 251 1.36 -24.59 6.41
N ASN A 252 2.47 -24.67 7.14
CA ASN A 252 3.28 -23.51 7.50
C ASN A 252 4.41 -23.32 6.50
N LEU A 253 4.37 -22.21 5.76
CA LEU A 253 5.46 -21.76 4.90
C LEU A 253 6.30 -20.72 5.65
N SER A 254 7.46 -20.36 5.11
CA SER A 254 8.42 -19.44 5.74
C SER A 254 7.83 -18.07 6.10
N HIS A 255 6.86 -17.56 5.33
CA HIS A 255 6.33 -16.21 5.46
C HIS A 255 4.85 -16.13 5.83
N PHE A 256 4.08 -17.21 5.62
CA PHE A 256 2.65 -17.26 5.93
C PHE A 256 2.15 -18.70 6.04
N THR A 257 0.94 -18.86 6.55
CA THR A 257 0.29 -20.15 6.66
C THR A 257 -0.74 -20.34 5.55
N VAL A 258 -0.77 -21.53 4.96
CA VAL A 258 -1.85 -22.01 4.10
C VAL A 258 -2.84 -22.76 4.98
N LYS A 259 -4.09 -22.29 5.06
CA LYS A 259 -5.13 -22.97 5.83
C LYS A 259 -6.43 -23.01 5.04
N LEU A 260 -7.16 -24.11 5.13
CA LEU A 260 -8.40 -24.30 4.36
C LEU A 260 -9.58 -23.44 4.86
N SER A 261 -9.47 -22.86 6.06
CA SER A 261 -10.49 -21.97 6.62
C SER A 261 -10.70 -20.72 5.78
N GLU A 262 -11.91 -20.18 5.83
CA GLU A 262 -12.24 -18.90 5.21
C GLU A 262 -11.27 -17.80 5.68
N GLY A 263 -10.85 -16.94 4.76
CA GLY A 263 -9.88 -15.88 4.99
C GLY A 263 -8.42 -16.30 4.83
N ASP A 264 -8.09 -17.57 5.03
CA ASP A 264 -6.71 -18.09 4.95
C ASP A 264 -6.44 -18.93 3.70
N ASN A 265 -7.44 -19.13 2.85
CA ASN A 265 -7.39 -20.07 1.73
C ASN A 265 -7.16 -19.43 0.35
N CYS A 266 -6.90 -18.12 0.25
CA CYS A 266 -6.77 -17.42 -1.04
C CYS A 266 -5.32 -17.08 -1.41
N PHE A 267 -4.89 -17.52 -2.59
CA PHE A 267 -3.49 -17.46 -3.01
C PHE A 267 -3.30 -17.18 -4.50
N GLN A 268 -2.11 -16.70 -4.86
CA GLN A 268 -1.57 -16.74 -6.21
C GLN A 268 -0.82 -18.07 -6.41
N ILE A 269 -1.22 -18.85 -7.40
CA ILE A 269 -0.59 -20.12 -7.77
C ILE A 269 -0.25 -20.06 -9.26
N GLY A 270 1.03 -19.93 -9.57
CA GLY A 270 1.47 -19.56 -10.91
C GLY A 270 0.82 -18.24 -11.36
N ASN A 271 0.07 -18.28 -12.47
CA ASN A 271 -0.67 -17.11 -12.99
C ASN A 271 -2.14 -17.05 -12.51
N ASP A 272 -2.63 -18.09 -11.82
CA ASP A 272 -4.02 -18.14 -11.39
C ASP A 272 -4.17 -17.60 -9.96
N VAL A 273 -5.14 -16.71 -9.75
CA VAL A 273 -5.63 -16.39 -8.41
C VAL A 273 -6.67 -17.44 -8.01
N ALA A 274 -6.51 -18.06 -6.85
CA ALA A 274 -7.29 -19.25 -6.49
C ALA A 274 -7.62 -19.35 -5.00
N LEU A 275 -8.59 -20.23 -4.72
CA LEU A 275 -8.87 -20.75 -3.39
C LEU A 275 -8.32 -22.16 -3.28
N VAL A 276 -7.47 -22.41 -2.29
CA VAL A 276 -7.01 -23.75 -1.92
C VAL A 276 -8.17 -24.48 -1.24
N ARG A 277 -8.47 -25.68 -1.73
CA ARG A 277 -9.56 -26.55 -1.28
C ARG A 277 -9.07 -27.77 -0.53
N ASN A 278 -7.83 -28.19 -0.77
CA ASN A 278 -7.20 -29.28 -0.05
C ASN A 278 -5.67 -29.13 -0.08
N ILE A 279 -5.00 -29.67 0.94
CA ILE A 279 -3.55 -29.88 0.95
C ILE A 279 -3.33 -31.38 1.12
N PHE A 280 -2.47 -31.99 0.32
CA PHE A 280 -2.30 -33.44 0.35
C PHE A 280 -0.89 -33.86 -0.04
N VAL A 281 -0.51 -35.08 0.33
CA VAL A 281 0.78 -35.68 -0.04
C VAL A 281 0.56 -36.75 -1.10
N SER A 282 1.35 -36.66 -2.16
CA SER A 282 1.42 -37.66 -3.23
C SER A 282 2.88 -37.89 -3.60
N ASN A 283 3.29 -39.16 -3.71
CA ASN A 283 4.68 -39.56 -3.99
C ASN A 283 5.73 -38.90 -3.07
N GLY A 284 5.39 -38.66 -1.80
CA GLY A 284 6.28 -38.05 -0.81
C GLY A 284 6.40 -36.53 -0.89
N GLU A 285 5.73 -35.86 -1.82
CA GLU A 285 5.75 -34.40 -1.96
C GLU A 285 4.39 -33.76 -1.58
N PRO A 286 4.39 -32.53 -1.01
CA PRO A 286 3.18 -31.81 -0.68
C PRO A 286 2.61 -31.05 -1.90
N TYR A 287 1.30 -31.20 -2.11
CA TYR A 287 0.52 -30.57 -3.17
C TYR A 287 -0.67 -29.80 -2.59
N VAL A 288 -1.18 -28.86 -3.38
CA VAL A 288 -2.44 -28.19 -3.13
C VAL A 288 -3.44 -28.46 -4.25
N LEU A 289 -4.66 -28.81 -3.86
CA LEU A 289 -5.81 -28.84 -4.77
C LEU A 289 -6.51 -27.49 -4.65
N PHE A 290 -6.64 -26.78 -5.76
CA PHE A 290 -7.18 -25.43 -5.77
C PHE A 290 -8.22 -25.22 -6.86
N GLN A 291 -9.06 -24.21 -6.62
CA GLN A 291 -10.10 -23.77 -7.54
C GLN A 291 -9.82 -22.31 -7.90
N LYS A 292 -9.63 -22.02 -9.18
CA LYS A 292 -9.30 -20.65 -9.61
C LYS A 292 -10.52 -19.76 -9.76
N PHE A 293 -10.31 -18.45 -9.62
CA PHE A 293 -11.27 -17.46 -10.07
C PHE A 293 -11.28 -17.40 -11.60
N SER A 294 -12.47 -17.34 -12.19
CA SER A 294 -12.64 -17.28 -13.66
C SER A 294 -12.57 -15.86 -14.18
N ILE A 295 -12.99 -14.88 -13.36
CA ILE A 295 -12.92 -13.46 -13.68
C ILE A 295 -12.02 -12.82 -12.63
N VAL A 296 -10.97 -12.14 -13.10
CA VAL A 296 -10.03 -11.37 -12.29
C VAL A 296 -9.76 -10.07 -13.06
N GLU A 297 -10.17 -8.95 -12.48
CA GLU A 297 -10.08 -7.61 -13.10
C GLU A 297 -9.57 -6.59 -12.08
N ALA A 298 -9.29 -5.36 -12.52
CA ALA A 298 -8.91 -4.29 -11.62
C ALA A 298 -10.05 -3.95 -10.64
N PHE A 299 -9.73 -3.78 -9.36
CA PHE A 299 -10.65 -3.28 -8.33
C PHE A 299 -10.96 -1.77 -8.52
N TYR A 300 -9.95 -0.99 -8.92
CA TYR A 300 -10.06 0.40 -9.35
C TYR A 300 -9.05 0.71 -10.46
N GLN A 301 -9.38 1.69 -11.32
CA GLN A 301 -8.51 2.16 -12.41
C GLN A 301 -7.83 3.51 -12.10
N SER A 302 -8.33 4.23 -11.09
CA SER A 302 -7.84 5.57 -10.73
C SER A 302 -7.52 5.60 -9.23
N PRO A 303 -6.40 6.22 -8.82
CA PRO A 303 -5.43 6.96 -9.63
C PRO A 303 -4.47 6.08 -10.45
N LEU A 304 -4.42 4.78 -10.15
CA LEU A 304 -3.60 3.76 -10.82
C LEU A 304 -4.46 2.51 -11.04
N ASP A 305 -4.16 1.71 -12.08
CA ASP A 305 -4.76 0.39 -12.22
C ASP A 305 -4.33 -0.52 -11.06
N SER A 306 -5.30 -0.98 -10.27
CA SER A 306 -5.02 -1.73 -9.05
C SER A 306 -4.31 -3.06 -9.29
N THR A 307 -4.33 -3.60 -10.51
CA THR A 307 -3.60 -4.83 -10.87
C THR A 307 -2.09 -4.65 -10.72
N VAL A 308 -1.56 -3.43 -10.89
CA VAL A 308 -0.15 -3.07 -10.66
C VAL A 308 0.26 -3.30 -9.20
N LEU A 309 -0.69 -3.18 -8.26
CA LEU A 309 -0.47 -3.40 -6.83
C LEU A 309 -0.82 -4.83 -6.40
N GLY A 310 -1.16 -5.71 -7.35
CA GLY A 310 -1.68 -7.04 -7.05
C GLY A 310 -3.04 -6.99 -6.34
N ILE A 311 -3.85 -5.97 -6.62
CA ILE A 311 -5.19 -5.82 -6.07
C ILE A 311 -6.22 -6.06 -7.17
N PHE A 312 -7.07 -7.05 -6.97
CA PHE A 312 -8.02 -7.52 -7.96
C PHE A 312 -9.44 -7.50 -7.43
N ARG A 313 -10.39 -7.43 -8.35
CA ARG A 313 -11.78 -7.80 -8.13
C ARG A 313 -12.03 -9.09 -8.89
N SER A 314 -12.52 -10.10 -8.18
CA SER A 314 -12.75 -11.43 -8.74
C SER A 314 -14.20 -11.86 -8.61
N LYS A 315 -14.63 -12.72 -9.54
CA LYS A 315 -15.96 -13.32 -9.55
C LYS A 315 -15.92 -14.69 -10.20
N LYS A 316 -16.85 -15.56 -9.78
CA LYS A 316 -17.13 -16.89 -10.35
C LYS A 316 -15.95 -17.85 -10.20
N MET A 317 -16.17 -18.96 -9.50
CA MET A 317 -15.17 -20.02 -9.41
C MET A 317 -15.20 -20.90 -10.65
N SER A 318 -14.04 -21.36 -11.10
CA SER A 318 -13.92 -22.41 -12.11
C SER A 318 -14.59 -23.69 -11.59
N GLN A 319 -15.30 -24.44 -12.45
CA GLN A 319 -15.84 -25.75 -12.08
C GLN A 319 -14.74 -26.81 -11.92
N LYS A 320 -13.61 -26.66 -12.64
CA LYS A 320 -12.48 -27.58 -12.58
C LYS A 320 -11.55 -27.24 -11.42
N LEU A 321 -11.19 -28.27 -10.65
CA LEU A 321 -10.10 -28.24 -9.69
C LEU A 321 -8.76 -28.47 -10.41
N LYS A 322 -7.71 -27.85 -9.90
CA LYS A 322 -6.33 -27.97 -10.39
C LYS A 322 -5.40 -28.35 -9.26
N VAL A 323 -4.26 -28.93 -9.60
CA VAL A 323 -3.21 -29.30 -8.65
C VAL A 323 -1.95 -28.50 -8.96
N ALA A 324 -1.24 -28.07 -7.91
CA ALA A 324 0.11 -27.51 -7.98
C ALA A 324 0.92 -27.98 -6.78
N LYS A 325 2.25 -27.89 -6.84
CA LYS A 325 3.08 -28.17 -5.66
C LYS A 325 2.82 -27.10 -4.61
N LEU A 326 2.93 -27.46 -3.33
CA LEU A 326 2.75 -26.50 -2.23
C LEU A 326 3.72 -25.31 -2.34
N ASN A 327 4.94 -25.55 -2.84
CA ASN A 327 5.96 -24.52 -3.03
C ASN A 327 5.70 -23.59 -4.23
N ASP A 328 4.72 -23.90 -5.09
CA ASP A 328 4.33 -23.04 -6.23
C ASP A 328 3.41 -21.87 -5.79
N ILE A 329 3.05 -21.82 -4.51
CA ILE A 329 2.30 -20.71 -3.93
C ILE A 329 3.22 -19.48 -3.82
N LEU A 330 2.84 -18.42 -4.54
CA LEU A 330 3.64 -17.20 -4.63
C LEU A 330 3.17 -16.13 -3.64
N TRP A 331 1.85 -15.92 -3.57
CA TRP A 331 1.26 -14.83 -2.79
C TRP A 331 0.06 -15.30 -1.99
N LYS A 332 -0.13 -14.73 -0.81
CA LYS A 332 -1.38 -14.85 -0.03
C LYS A 332 -2.22 -13.59 -0.22
N TYR A 333 -3.51 -13.76 -0.47
CA TYR A 333 -4.47 -12.67 -0.65
C TYR A 333 -5.42 -12.54 0.55
N VAL A 334 -5.69 -11.30 0.96
CA VAL A 334 -6.87 -11.00 1.78
C VAL A 334 -8.08 -10.98 0.86
N SER A 335 -9.01 -11.91 1.06
CA SER A 335 -10.20 -12.08 0.21
C SER A 335 -11.42 -11.43 0.85
N ILE A 336 -11.73 -10.20 0.45
CA ILE A 336 -12.78 -9.35 1.01
C ILE A 336 -14.05 -9.42 0.16
N PRO A 337 -15.12 -10.12 0.59
CA PRO A 337 -16.37 -10.19 -0.16
C PRO A 337 -17.08 -8.82 -0.24
N GLU A 338 -17.49 -8.44 -1.44
CA GLU A 338 -18.23 -7.23 -1.76
C GLU A 338 -19.45 -7.59 -2.64
N LYS A 339 -20.62 -7.81 -2.02
CA LYS A 339 -21.86 -8.23 -2.70
C LYS A 339 -21.66 -9.50 -3.54
N LYS A 340 -21.60 -9.38 -4.88
CA LYS A 340 -21.44 -10.48 -5.85
C LYS A 340 -19.99 -10.68 -6.33
N MET A 341 -19.04 -9.96 -5.74
CA MET A 341 -17.63 -9.91 -6.13
C MET A 341 -16.75 -10.05 -4.88
N THR A 342 -15.47 -10.34 -5.08
CA THR A 342 -14.49 -10.44 -4.01
C THR A 342 -13.29 -9.57 -4.35
N THR A 343 -12.91 -8.65 -3.46
CA THR A 343 -11.67 -7.89 -3.58
C THR A 343 -10.53 -8.70 -3.00
N LEU A 344 -9.48 -8.92 -3.78
CA LEU A 344 -8.29 -9.65 -3.40
C LEU A 344 -7.15 -8.66 -3.29
N SER A 345 -6.59 -8.50 -2.08
CA SER A 345 -5.46 -7.60 -1.84
C SER A 345 -4.25 -8.41 -1.40
N CYS A 346 -3.15 -8.24 -2.14
CA CYS A 346 -1.89 -8.91 -1.88
C CYS A 346 -1.38 -8.61 -0.46
N HIS A 347 -1.04 -9.65 0.31
CA HIS A 347 -0.57 -9.51 1.69
C HIS A 347 0.88 -9.91 1.90
N TYR A 348 1.28 -11.11 1.44
CA TYR A 348 2.63 -11.65 1.60
C TYR A 348 3.12 -12.34 0.33
N CYS A 349 4.44 -12.27 0.09
CA CYS A 349 5.16 -12.96 -0.97
C CYS A 349 6.08 -14.03 -0.37
N THR A 350 6.18 -15.21 -1.00
CA THR A 350 7.11 -16.27 -0.59
C THR A 350 8.56 -16.03 -1.02
N GLN A 351 8.82 -15.10 -1.94
CA GLN A 351 10.16 -14.90 -2.51
C GLN A 351 10.83 -13.63 -1.98
N SER A 352 12.00 -13.81 -1.34
CA SER A 352 12.93 -12.75 -0.94
C SER A 352 13.51 -11.96 -2.14
N ASN A 353 13.39 -12.50 -3.36
CA ASN A 353 13.94 -11.97 -4.61
C ASN A 353 12.88 -11.72 -5.71
N CYS A 354 11.70 -11.17 -5.37
CA CYS A 354 10.77 -10.65 -6.39
C CYS A 354 11.26 -9.33 -7.04
N ALA A 355 12.47 -9.32 -7.57
CA ALA A 355 12.89 -8.36 -8.59
C ALA A 355 12.47 -8.83 -10.01
N ASN A 356 12.21 -10.13 -10.22
CA ASN A 356 12.21 -10.70 -11.58
C ASN A 356 10.96 -11.49 -12.03
N PHE A 357 9.85 -11.53 -11.29
CA PHE A 357 8.61 -12.16 -11.79
C PHE A 357 7.56 -11.11 -12.16
N HIS A 358 7.45 -10.86 -13.48
CA HIS A 358 6.36 -10.18 -14.20
C HIS A 358 5.91 -8.77 -13.72
N LEU A 359 6.86 -7.87 -13.45
CA LEU A 359 6.62 -6.44 -13.72
C LEU A 359 7.15 -6.04 -15.11
N LEU A 360 8.22 -6.67 -15.61
CA LEU A 360 8.85 -6.30 -16.89
C LEU A 360 8.02 -6.58 -18.16
N HIS A 361 7.02 -7.47 -18.11
CA HIS A 361 6.17 -7.80 -19.28
C HIS A 361 4.76 -7.20 -19.23
N LEU A 362 4.44 -6.38 -18.22
CA LEU A 362 3.20 -5.58 -18.17
C LEU A 362 3.45 -4.09 -18.45
N PHE A 363 4.67 -3.71 -18.85
CA PHE A 363 5.01 -2.37 -19.28
C PHE A 363 5.07 -2.26 -20.82
N PRO A 364 4.02 -1.76 -21.48
CA PRO A 364 4.18 -0.84 -22.61
C PRO A 364 3.99 0.62 -22.14
N PHE A 365 4.06 0.88 -20.83
CA PHE A 365 4.07 2.23 -20.29
C PHE A 365 5.20 2.33 -19.27
N SER A 366 6.41 2.56 -19.76
CA SER A 366 7.25 3.55 -19.08
C SER A 366 6.34 4.74 -18.81
N ILE A 367 6.16 5.13 -17.54
CA ILE A 367 5.62 6.45 -17.23
C ILE A 367 6.72 7.41 -17.67
N MET A 368 6.78 7.65 -18.98
CA MET A 368 7.55 8.73 -19.51
C MET A 368 6.91 10.00 -18.98
N PRO A 369 7.72 11.01 -18.62
CA PRO A 369 7.19 12.32 -18.30
C PRO A 369 6.24 12.76 -19.41
N THR A 370 5.05 13.22 -19.04
CA THR A 370 4.03 13.62 -20.03
C THR A 370 4.45 14.91 -20.76
N PHE A 371 5.38 15.68 -20.18
CA PHE A 371 5.84 16.97 -20.69
C PHE A 371 7.37 17.08 -20.63
N LEU A 372 7.92 17.81 -21.59
CA LEU A 372 9.35 18.14 -21.68
C LEU A 372 9.52 19.66 -21.55
N ILE A 373 10.60 20.06 -20.86
CA ILE A 373 11.12 21.42 -20.91
C ILE A 373 12.15 21.44 -22.03
N VAL A 374 11.93 22.29 -23.02
CA VAL A 374 12.73 22.34 -24.24
C VAL A 374 13.22 23.77 -24.49
N GLU A 375 14.44 23.88 -24.98
CA GLU A 375 15.03 25.12 -25.49
C GLU A 375 14.96 25.11 -27.02
N PHE A 376 14.69 26.27 -27.63
CA PHE A 376 14.73 26.47 -29.08
C PHE A 376 16.08 27.08 -29.46
N PRO A 377 17.01 26.31 -30.09
CA PRO A 377 18.34 26.79 -30.40
C PRO A 377 18.30 27.98 -31.37
N GLY A 378 18.86 29.12 -30.95
CA GLY A 378 18.91 30.35 -31.74
C GLY A 378 17.85 31.40 -31.36
N GLU A 379 16.92 31.08 -30.47
CA GLU A 379 15.83 31.97 -30.06
C GLU A 379 15.91 32.38 -28.56
N GLU A 380 16.90 31.87 -27.81
CA GLU A 380 17.06 32.06 -26.34
C GLU A 380 15.80 31.75 -25.51
N ASP A 381 14.87 30.96 -26.06
CA ASP A 381 13.55 30.72 -25.48
C ASP A 381 13.38 29.27 -24.97
N VAL A 382 12.62 29.14 -23.87
CA VAL A 382 12.33 27.86 -23.22
C VAL A 382 10.82 27.61 -23.19
N GLY A 383 10.39 26.48 -23.74
CA GLY A 383 8.99 26.05 -23.80
C GLY A 383 8.70 24.75 -23.04
N ILE A 384 7.43 24.55 -22.69
CA ILE A 384 6.93 23.26 -22.20
C ILE A 384 6.06 22.65 -23.29
N ILE A 385 6.46 21.46 -23.77
CA ILE A 385 5.71 20.72 -24.80
C ILE A 385 5.27 19.36 -24.27
N SER A 386 4.24 18.79 -24.89
CA SER A 386 3.91 17.38 -24.65
C SER A 386 4.99 16.47 -25.22
N LEU A 387 5.29 15.37 -24.53
CA LEU A 387 6.18 14.33 -25.06
C LEU A 387 5.71 13.81 -26.42
N SER A 388 4.39 13.75 -26.65
CA SER A 388 3.80 13.28 -27.91
C SER A 388 4.07 14.21 -29.10
N TRP A 389 4.54 15.43 -28.85
CA TRP A 389 4.86 16.41 -29.89
C TRP A 389 6.30 16.24 -30.40
N THR A 390 7.12 15.41 -29.76
CA THR A 390 8.50 15.21 -30.19
C THR A 390 8.61 14.34 -31.45
N ILE A 391 9.54 14.70 -32.32
CA ILE A 391 9.99 13.90 -33.45
C ILE A 391 11.46 13.57 -33.21
N GLY A 392 11.77 12.32 -32.87
CA GLY A 392 13.13 11.92 -32.53
C GLY A 392 13.61 12.55 -31.21
N LYS A 393 14.88 12.97 -31.14
CA LYS A 393 15.51 13.50 -29.91
C LYS A 393 15.73 15.02 -29.93
N ASP A 394 15.56 15.66 -31.07
CA ASP A 394 16.03 17.02 -31.35
C ASP A 394 15.00 17.88 -32.11
N LYS A 395 13.77 17.39 -32.32
CA LYS A 395 12.70 18.12 -33.00
C LYS A 395 11.35 17.96 -32.32
N CYS A 396 10.46 18.93 -32.53
CA CYS A 396 9.05 18.83 -32.13
C CYS A 396 8.12 19.42 -33.19
N ASN A 397 6.86 18.97 -33.19
CA ASN A 397 5.77 19.63 -33.89
C ASN A 397 5.22 20.76 -33.02
N TRP A 398 5.04 21.92 -33.63
CA TRP A 398 4.57 23.14 -32.99
C TRP A 398 3.25 23.61 -33.60
N PRO A 399 2.21 23.84 -32.78
CA PRO A 399 0.91 24.25 -33.28
C PRO A 399 0.88 25.72 -33.71
N PRO A 400 0.07 26.10 -34.71
CA PRO A 400 -0.08 27.49 -35.17
C PRO A 400 -0.99 28.34 -34.24
N PHE A 401 -0.97 28.09 -32.94
CA PHE A 401 -1.85 28.77 -31.98
C PHE A 401 -1.28 30.14 -31.59
N LYS A 402 -2.00 31.21 -31.89
CA LYS A 402 -1.61 32.59 -31.52
C LYS A 402 -1.90 32.97 -30.06
N GLY A 403 -2.66 32.14 -29.34
CA GLY A 403 -3.15 32.42 -27.98
C GLY A 403 -2.59 31.47 -26.92
N SER A 404 -2.06 32.02 -25.84
CA SER A 404 -1.41 31.29 -24.73
C SER A 404 -2.32 30.29 -24.03
N GLN A 405 -3.56 30.68 -23.74
CA GLN A 405 -4.55 29.79 -23.12
C GLN A 405 -4.89 28.58 -24.00
N ARG A 406 -4.89 28.74 -25.33
CA ARG A 406 -5.15 27.64 -26.27
C ARG A 406 -3.98 26.68 -26.33
N PHE A 407 -2.77 27.22 -26.34
CA PHE A 407 -1.52 26.45 -26.27
C PHE A 407 -1.44 25.65 -24.97
N GLU A 408 -1.64 26.29 -23.82
CA GLU A 408 -1.67 25.62 -22.52
C GLU A 408 -2.69 24.49 -22.47
N LYS A 409 -3.90 24.73 -23.00
CA LYS A 409 -4.97 23.73 -23.05
C LYS A 409 -4.58 22.55 -23.95
N ALA A 410 -3.94 22.80 -25.09
CA ALA A 410 -3.46 21.77 -26.00
C ALA A 410 -2.36 20.90 -25.35
N VAL A 411 -1.41 21.53 -24.65
CA VAL A 411 -0.38 20.84 -23.87
C VAL A 411 -1.05 20.00 -22.76
N LYS A 412 -1.90 20.61 -21.92
CA LYS A 412 -2.59 19.94 -20.80
C LYS A 412 -3.44 18.73 -21.24
N LEU A 413 -4.08 18.82 -22.41
CA LEU A 413 -4.92 17.77 -22.97
C LEU A 413 -4.17 16.76 -23.87
N ASN A 414 -2.86 16.96 -24.07
CA ASN A 414 -2.04 16.10 -24.94
C ASN A 414 -2.62 15.98 -26.37
N GLU A 415 -2.99 17.12 -26.95
CA GLU A 415 -3.55 17.19 -28.30
C GLU A 415 -2.56 16.64 -29.33
N LYS A 416 -3.03 15.84 -30.29
CA LYS A 416 -2.15 15.21 -31.28
C LYS A 416 -1.79 16.22 -32.37
N PRO A 417 -0.51 16.30 -32.80
CA PRO A 417 -0.13 17.09 -33.97
C PRO A 417 -0.91 16.66 -35.22
N ASP A 418 -1.26 17.63 -36.06
CA ASP A 418 -1.87 17.41 -37.37
C ASP A 418 -1.02 18.06 -38.47
N SER A 419 -1.48 17.98 -39.73
CA SER A 419 -0.74 18.47 -40.90
C SER A 419 -0.55 19.99 -40.94
N SER A 420 -1.21 20.76 -40.05
CA SER A 420 -1.06 22.22 -39.97
C SER A 420 0.07 22.67 -39.03
N TRP A 421 0.71 21.74 -38.30
CA TRP A 421 1.77 22.05 -37.34
C TRP A 421 3.14 22.11 -38.01
N SER A 422 3.93 23.12 -37.68
CA SER A 422 5.30 23.28 -38.17
C SER A 422 6.30 22.48 -37.33
N THR A 423 7.37 21.97 -37.92
CA THR A 423 8.44 21.27 -37.18
C THR A 423 9.58 22.21 -36.80
N HIS A 424 9.99 22.18 -35.54
CA HIS A 424 11.06 23.02 -34.99
C HIS A 424 12.16 22.18 -34.36
N ARG A 425 13.40 22.69 -34.35
CA ARG A 425 14.52 22.06 -33.61
C ARG A 425 14.44 22.43 -32.14
N ILE A 426 14.74 21.47 -31.28
CA ILE A 426 14.71 21.64 -29.82
C ILE A 426 15.90 20.95 -29.15
N ARG A 427 16.31 21.48 -27.99
CA ARG A 427 17.16 20.80 -27.02
C ARG A 427 16.35 20.51 -25.76
N ILE A 428 16.32 19.25 -25.32
CA ILE A 428 15.59 18.86 -24.11
C ILE A 428 16.41 19.24 -22.87
N LEU A 429 15.89 20.17 -22.06
CA LEU A 429 16.54 20.63 -20.81
C LEU A 429 16.10 19.80 -19.60
N GLY A 430 14.88 19.28 -19.60
CA GLY A 430 14.34 18.58 -18.43
C GLY A 430 12.99 17.92 -18.67
N ARG A 431 12.50 17.23 -17.65
CA ARG A 431 11.26 16.43 -17.68
C ARG A 431 10.30 16.96 -16.63
N ALA A 432 9.06 17.25 -17.01
CA ALA A 432 8.08 17.87 -16.12
C ALA A 432 6.85 16.98 -15.89
N GLY A 433 6.41 16.87 -14.63
CA GLY A 433 5.16 16.21 -14.25
C GLY A 433 3.95 17.15 -14.41
N LYS A 434 2.72 16.59 -14.30
CA LYS A 434 1.43 17.32 -14.47
C LYS A 434 1.28 18.62 -13.64
N ARG A 435 2.13 18.85 -12.62
CA ARG A 435 2.08 20.01 -11.72
C ARG A 435 2.84 21.26 -12.22
N CYS A 436 3.67 21.17 -13.27
CA CYS A 436 4.41 22.34 -13.80
C CYS A 436 3.63 23.21 -14.80
N SER A 437 2.37 22.87 -15.10
CA SER A 437 1.57 23.52 -16.14
C SER A 437 1.04 24.93 -15.79
N ASN A 438 1.44 25.48 -14.64
CA ASN A 438 1.15 26.86 -14.23
C ASN A 438 2.34 27.81 -14.46
N MET A 439 3.46 27.31 -15.00
CA MET A 439 4.65 28.12 -15.36
C MET A 439 4.77 28.32 -16.88
N ILE A 440 3.69 28.13 -17.63
CA ILE A 440 3.70 28.24 -19.09
C ILE A 440 3.60 29.72 -19.46
N HIS A 441 4.73 30.35 -19.80
CA HIS A 441 4.71 31.63 -20.48
C HIS A 441 4.63 31.41 -22.00
N PRO A 442 3.72 32.09 -22.71
CA PRO A 442 3.76 32.17 -24.16
C PRO A 442 4.84 33.17 -24.59
N ALA A 443 5.77 32.77 -25.45
CA ALA A 443 6.41 33.72 -26.35
C ALA A 443 5.61 33.74 -27.65
N GLN A 444 5.30 34.94 -28.13
CA GLN A 444 4.68 35.16 -29.44
C GLN A 444 5.72 34.87 -30.52
N ILE A 445 5.58 33.76 -31.24
CA ILE A 445 6.32 33.54 -32.48
C ILE A 445 5.70 34.47 -33.54
N CYS A 446 6.49 35.42 -34.03
CA CYS A 446 6.20 36.15 -35.28
C CYS A 446 6.54 35.29 -36.48
#